data_AF-S3XZV4-F1
#
_entry.id   AF-S3XZV4-F1
#
_cell.length_a   1.000
_cell.length_b   1.000
_cell.length_c   1.000
_cell.angle_alpha   90.00
_cell.angle_beta   90.00
_cell.angle_gamma   90.00
#
_symmetry.space_group_name_H-M   'P 1'
#
loop_
_entity.id
_entity.type
_entity.pdbx_description
1 polymer ?
#
loop_
_entity_poly.entity_id
_entity_poly.type
_entity_poly.pdbx_seq_one_letter_code
_entity_poly.pdbx_strand_id
1 'polypeptide(L)'
;MWNVDIELIAEWLASLDDDSRVQVIAAIELLEERGPQLGRPIVDTVSSSQHRNMKELRPGSAGRSELRVLFAFDPERSAIMLIAGDKAGNWTRWYKTNVPLADDIFDEHLRKLRGE
;
A
#
# COMPACT_ATOMS: atom_id res chain seq x y z
N MET A 1 18.23 2.13 0.45
CA MET A 1 17.08 1.31 0.86
C MET A 1 16.07 2.24 1.50
N TRP A 2 14.80 2.13 1.11
CA TRP A 2 13.67 2.82 1.75
C TRP A 2 13.19 1.98 2.92
N ASN A 3 12.68 2.64 3.96
CA ASN A 3 11.93 1.94 5.01
C ASN A 3 10.52 1.64 4.49
N VAL A 4 9.99 0.45 4.76
CA VAL A 4 8.58 0.14 4.49
C VAL A 4 7.90 -0.15 5.82
N ASP A 5 7.01 0.75 6.22
CA ASP A 5 6.21 0.60 7.43
C ASP A 5 4.96 -0.21 7.11
N ILE A 6 4.84 -1.37 7.75
CA ILE A 6 3.73 -2.31 7.56
C ILE A 6 2.79 -2.39 8.77
N GLU A 7 2.99 -1.57 9.80
CA GLU A 7 2.30 -1.72 11.11
C GLU A 7 0.78 -1.80 10.93
N LEU A 8 0.21 -0.88 10.14
CA LEU A 8 -1.23 -0.79 9.90
C LEU A 8 -1.81 -1.97 9.11
N ILE A 9 -0.98 -2.72 8.38
CA ILE A 9 -1.41 -3.87 7.58
C ILE A 9 -0.91 -5.21 8.12
N ALA A 10 -0.21 -5.21 9.25
CA ALA A 10 0.47 -6.39 9.78
C ALA A 10 -0.51 -7.53 10.08
N GLU A 11 -1.65 -7.24 10.71
CA GLU A 11 -2.69 -8.23 10.97
C GLU A 11 -3.29 -8.81 9.69
N TRP A 12 -3.53 -7.96 8.69
CA TRP A 12 -4.01 -8.41 7.38
C TRP A 12 -2.98 -9.32 6.70
N LEU A 13 -1.70 -8.94 6.71
CA LEU A 13 -0.61 -9.73 6.13
C LEU A 13 -0.47 -11.09 6.84
N ALA A 14 -0.63 -11.10 8.16
CA ALA A 14 -0.64 -12.33 8.96
C ALA A 14 -1.85 -13.22 8.66
N SER A 15 -2.98 -12.67 8.21
CA SER A 15 -4.18 -13.44 7.86
C SER A 15 -4.14 -14.15 6.51
N LEU A 16 -3.21 -13.78 5.62
CA LEU A 16 -3.09 -14.36 4.29
C LEU A 16 -2.65 -15.83 4.33
N ASP A 17 -3.02 -16.58 3.29
CA ASP A 17 -2.38 -17.87 3.01
C ASP A 17 -0.90 -17.68 2.62
N ASP A 18 -0.12 -18.76 2.71
CA ASP A 18 1.33 -18.68 2.54
C ASP A 18 1.75 -18.21 1.15
N ASP A 19 1.07 -18.66 0.09
CA ASP A 19 1.37 -18.27 -1.30
C ASP A 19 1.10 -16.77 -1.50
N SER A 20 -0.06 -16.29 -1.05
CA SER A 20 -0.42 -14.88 -1.06
C SER A 20 0.56 -14.02 -0.28
N ARG A 21 0.93 -14.46 0.93
CA ARG A 21 1.86 -13.73 1.80
C ARG A 21 3.24 -13.59 1.15
N VAL A 22 3.75 -14.65 0.52
CA VAL A 22 5.03 -14.63 -0.21
C VAL A 22 5.01 -13.58 -1.33
N GLN A 23 3.91 -13.49 -2.10
CA GLN A 23 3.80 -12.49 -3.16
C GLN A 23 3.79 -11.06 -2.64
N VAL A 24 3.14 -10.81 -1.50
CA VAL A 24 3.12 -9.48 -0.87
C VAL A 24 4.52 -9.12 -0.33
N ILE A 25 5.19 -10.04 0.35
CA ILE A 25 6.54 -9.83 0.88
C ILE A 25 7.52 -9.52 -0.26
N ALA A 26 7.52 -10.30 -1.34
CA ALA A 26 8.39 -10.05 -2.49
C ALA A 26 8.15 -8.65 -3.11
N ALA A 27 6.91 -8.19 -3.15
CA ALA A 27 6.59 -6.85 -3.63
C ALA A 27 7.06 -5.74 -2.68
N ILE A 28 7.03 -5.99 -1.37
CA ILE A 28 7.57 -5.09 -0.34
C ILE A 28 9.09 -5.00 -0.44
N GLU A 29 9.80 -6.12 -0.56
CA GLU A 29 11.27 -6.14 -0.71
C GLU A 29 11.74 -5.34 -1.94
N LEU A 30 11.04 -5.49 -3.08
CA LEU A 30 11.30 -4.68 -4.27
C LEU A 30 11.07 -3.18 -4.02
N LEU A 31 10.07 -2.83 -3.21
CA LEU A 31 9.77 -1.45 -2.85
C LEU A 31 10.83 -0.86 -1.92
N GLU A 32 11.34 -1.64 -0.96
CA GLU A 32 12.46 -1.24 -0.09
C GLU A 32 13.73 -0.96 -0.91
N GLU A 33 14.01 -1.79 -1.91
CA GLU A 33 15.19 -1.63 -2.76
C GLU A 33 15.06 -0.40 -3.68
N ARG A 34 13.94 -0.27 -4.38
CA ARG A 34 13.77 0.70 -5.49
C ARG A 34 13.06 1.99 -5.11
N GLY A 35 12.27 1.97 -4.04
CA GLY A 35 11.49 3.12 -3.57
C GLY A 35 10.61 3.73 -4.67
N PRO A 36 10.56 5.07 -4.80
CA PRO A 36 9.73 5.78 -5.77
C PRO A 36 10.01 5.44 -7.25
N GLN A 37 11.13 4.79 -7.56
CA GLN A 37 11.45 4.35 -8.92
C GLN A 37 10.75 3.04 -9.28
N LEU A 38 10.17 2.31 -8.30
CA LEU A 38 9.37 1.14 -8.58
C LEU A 38 8.03 1.56 -9.21
N GLY A 39 7.82 1.13 -10.45
CA GLY A 39 6.62 1.43 -11.23
C GLY A 39 5.83 0.18 -11.60
N ARG A 40 5.09 0.26 -12.71
CA ARG A 40 4.34 -0.87 -13.24
C ARG A 40 5.27 -2.04 -13.63
N PRO A 41 4.87 -3.30 -13.41
CA PRO A 41 3.54 -3.78 -12.97
C PRO A 41 3.36 -3.92 -11.45
N ILE A 42 4.35 -3.58 -10.62
CA ILE A 42 4.25 -3.77 -9.15
C ILE A 42 3.62 -2.57 -8.43
N VAL A 43 3.84 -1.34 -8.90
CA VAL A 43 3.27 -0.12 -8.29
C VAL A 43 2.45 0.70 -9.28
N ASP A 44 1.29 1.23 -8.87
CA ASP A 44 0.56 2.28 -9.60
C ASP A 44 0.45 3.58 -8.82
N THR A 45 0.03 4.63 -9.53
CA THR A 45 -0.44 5.86 -8.90
C THR A 45 -1.95 5.82 -8.68
N VAL A 46 -2.39 6.25 -7.50
CA VAL A 46 -3.82 6.35 -7.15
C VAL A 46 -4.29 7.76 -7.47
N SER A 47 -4.82 7.97 -8.66
CA SER A 47 -5.19 9.31 -9.16
C SER A 47 -6.39 9.95 -8.47
N SER A 48 -7.20 9.16 -7.75
CA SER A 48 -8.37 9.64 -7.02
C SER A 48 -8.06 10.14 -5.59
N SER A 49 -6.82 10.01 -5.14
CA SER A 49 -6.37 10.49 -3.82
C SER A 49 -6.12 11.99 -3.83
N GLN A 50 -6.28 12.65 -2.69
CA GLN A 50 -5.84 14.04 -2.51
C GLN A 50 -4.30 14.17 -2.47
N HIS A 51 -3.58 13.08 -2.19
CA HIS A 51 -2.12 13.03 -2.11
C HIS A 51 -1.51 12.54 -3.43
N ARG A 52 -0.72 13.40 -4.10
CA ARG A 52 -0.06 13.05 -5.38
C ARG A 52 0.93 11.88 -5.28
N ASN A 53 1.43 11.63 -4.08
CA ASN A 53 2.34 10.55 -3.72
C ASN A 53 1.61 9.30 -3.23
N MET A 54 0.27 9.25 -3.24
CA MET A 54 -0.50 8.03 -2.98
C MET A 54 -0.31 7.02 -4.12
N LYS A 55 0.02 5.79 -3.73
CA LYS A 55 0.35 4.67 -4.62
C LYS A 55 -0.46 3.44 -4.23
N GLU A 56 -0.48 2.47 -5.13
CA GLU A 56 -0.92 1.12 -4.81
C GLU A 56 0.19 0.11 -5.09
N LEU A 57 0.40 -0.82 -4.16
CA LEU A 57 1.19 -2.02 -4.37
C LEU A 57 0.28 -3.10 -4.98
N ARG A 58 0.80 -3.77 -6.01
CA ARG A 58 0.14 -4.80 -6.82
C ARG A 58 1.00 -6.07 -6.82
N PRO A 59 1.04 -6.80 -5.70
CA PRO A 59 1.70 -8.10 -5.65
C PRO A 59 1.08 -9.07 -6.66
N GLY A 60 1.84 -10.12 -7.00
CA GLY A 60 1.33 -11.21 -7.83
C GLY A 60 0.01 -11.77 -7.25
N SER A 61 -0.91 -12.13 -8.14
CA SER A 61 -2.16 -12.79 -7.75
C SER A 61 -1.97 -14.31 -7.82
N ALA A 62 -2.46 -15.01 -6.80
CA ALA A 62 -2.59 -16.46 -6.79
C ALA A 62 -4.08 -16.83 -6.79
N GLY A 63 -4.50 -17.71 -7.70
CA GLY A 63 -5.90 -18.10 -7.83
C GLY A 63 -6.81 -16.95 -8.28
N ARG A 64 -7.80 -16.57 -7.46
CA ARG A 64 -8.80 -15.52 -7.75
C ARG A 64 -8.59 -14.23 -6.96
N SER A 65 -7.56 -14.15 -6.11
CA SER A 65 -7.30 -12.99 -5.26
C SER A 65 -6.72 -11.83 -6.08
N GLU A 66 -7.11 -10.61 -5.71
CA GLU A 66 -6.56 -9.37 -6.27
C GLU A 66 -6.10 -8.48 -5.12
N LEU A 67 -5.05 -8.94 -4.44
CA LEU A 67 -4.48 -8.25 -3.29
C LEU A 67 -3.91 -6.90 -3.68
N ARG A 68 -4.25 -5.86 -2.93
CA ARG A 68 -3.74 -4.49 -3.12
C ARG A 68 -3.49 -3.83 -1.79
N VAL A 69 -2.47 -2.97 -1.77
CA VAL A 69 -2.15 -2.14 -0.62
C VAL A 69 -2.07 -0.69 -1.08
N LEU A 70 -2.86 0.21 -0.50
CA LEU A 70 -2.69 1.65 -0.64
C LEU A 70 -1.55 2.08 0.28
N PHE A 71 -0.63 2.87 -0.25
CA PHE A 71 0.53 3.35 0.50
C PHE A 71 0.97 4.72 -0.01
N ALA A 72 1.73 5.45 0.79
CA ALA A 72 2.32 6.72 0.38
C ALA A 72 3.77 6.83 0.86
N PHE A 73 4.60 7.53 0.07
CA PHE A 73 5.97 7.85 0.47
C PHE A 73 5.97 9.13 1.31
N ASP A 74 6.51 9.08 2.52
CA ASP A 74 6.63 10.25 3.38
C ASP A 74 7.94 11.04 3.13
N PRO A 75 8.10 12.23 3.74
CA PRO A 75 9.32 13.03 3.62
C PRO A 75 10.59 12.39 4.25
N GLU A 76 10.44 11.41 5.14
CA GLU A 76 11.54 10.77 5.88
C GLU A 76 12.08 9.50 5.20
N ARG A 77 11.71 9.29 3.93
CA ARG A 77 12.09 8.11 3.13
C ARG A 77 11.48 6.79 3.64
N SER A 78 10.26 6.86 4.15
CA SER A 78 9.44 5.68 4.43
C SER A 78 8.29 5.55 3.43
N ALA A 79 7.97 4.33 3.03
CA ALA A 79 6.71 3.98 2.40
C ALA A 79 5.77 3.45 3.48
N ILE A 80 4.70 4.20 3.77
CA ILE A 80 3.74 3.85 4.82
C ILE A 80 2.60 3.05 4.19
N MET A 81 2.46 1.79 4.56
CA MET A 81 1.38 0.92 4.09
C MET A 81 0.11 1.21 4.88
N LEU A 82 -0.89 1.80 4.23
CA LEU A 82 -2.04 2.43 4.91
C LEU A 82 -3.22 1.46 5.02
N ILE A 83 -3.62 0.88 3.90
CA ILE A 83 -4.80 0.01 3.81
C ILE A 83 -4.52 -1.13 2.85
N ALA A 84 -4.76 -2.36 3.28
CA ALA A 84 -4.65 -3.55 2.45
C ALA A 84 -5.99 -4.28 2.32
N GLY A 85 -6.16 -5.02 1.23
CA GLY A 85 -7.35 -5.85 1.03
C GLY A 85 -7.34 -6.63 -0.28
N ASP A 86 -8.30 -7.55 -0.40
CA ASP A 86 -8.58 -8.28 -1.63
C ASP A 86 -9.67 -7.56 -2.44
N LYS A 87 -9.37 -7.24 -3.70
CA LYS A 87 -10.27 -6.53 -4.62
C LYS A 87 -11.14 -7.44 -5.48
N ALA A 88 -11.02 -8.76 -5.36
CA ALA A 88 -11.71 -9.71 -6.22
C ALA A 88 -13.22 -9.40 -6.34
N GLY A 89 -13.65 -8.97 -7.53
CA GLY A 89 -15.06 -8.75 -7.88
C GLY A 89 -15.73 -7.44 -7.39
N ASN A 90 -15.02 -6.49 -6.76
CA ASN A 90 -15.64 -5.25 -6.23
C ASN A 90 -14.79 -3.97 -6.34
N TRP A 91 -14.13 -3.81 -7.49
CA TRP A 91 -13.13 -2.78 -7.75
C TRP A 91 -13.59 -1.35 -7.48
N THR A 92 -14.71 -0.92 -8.06
CA THR A 92 -15.15 0.49 -7.98
C THR A 92 -15.52 0.90 -6.57
N ARG A 93 -16.17 0.01 -5.81
CA ARG A 93 -16.58 0.29 -4.43
C ARG A 93 -15.37 0.34 -3.51
N TRP A 94 -14.41 -0.56 -3.70
CA TRP A 94 -13.22 -0.62 -2.86
C TRP A 94 -12.43 0.69 -2.90
N TYR A 95 -12.16 1.26 -4.07
CA TYR A 95 -11.42 2.55 -4.12
C TYR A 95 -12.24 3.71 -3.56
N LYS A 96 -13.54 3.78 -3.85
CA LYS A 96 -14.42 4.84 -3.32
C LYS A 96 -14.47 4.83 -1.79
N THR A 97 -14.36 3.66 -1.16
CA THR A 97 -14.31 3.53 0.29
C THR A 97 -12.91 3.74 0.85
N ASN A 98 -11.89 3.09 0.30
CA ASN A 98 -10.58 3.00 0.94
C ASN A 98 -9.64 4.15 0.60
N VAL A 99 -9.80 4.84 -0.54
CA VAL A 99 -8.92 5.98 -0.86
C VAL A 99 -9.10 7.13 0.13
N PRO A 100 -10.33 7.60 0.44
CA PRO A 100 -10.51 8.63 1.46
C PRO A 100 -9.98 8.21 2.84
N LEU A 101 -10.17 6.96 3.23
CA LEU A 101 -9.65 6.45 4.50
C LEU A 101 -8.11 6.43 4.53
N ALA A 102 -7.47 6.01 3.44
CA ALA A 102 -6.02 6.04 3.33
C ALA A 102 -5.48 7.47 3.36
N ASP A 103 -6.20 8.41 2.73
CA ASP A 103 -5.86 9.83 2.77
C ASP A 103 -5.92 10.36 4.22
N ASP A 104 -6.98 10.08 4.98
CA ASP A 104 -7.12 10.50 6.38
C ASP A 104 -6.01 9.93 7.29
N ILE A 105 -5.67 8.64 7.10
CA ILE A 105 -4.59 7.98 7.86
C ILE A 105 -3.24 8.63 7.51
N PHE A 106 -3.00 8.96 6.25
CA PHE A 106 -1.75 9.58 5.84
C PHE A 106 -1.64 11.03 6.32
N ASP A 107 -2.74 11.79 6.34
CA ASP A 107 -2.79 13.13 6.96
C ASP A 107 -2.42 13.08 8.44
N GLU A 108 -2.92 12.08 9.18
CA GLU A 108 -2.54 11.85 10.58
C GLU A 108 -1.05 11.52 10.73
N HIS A 109 -0.50 10.66 9.87
CA HIS A 109 0.94 10.35 9.85
C HIS A 109 1.79 11.61 9.64
N LEU A 110 1.42 12.44 8.66
CA LEU A 110 2.13 13.68 8.36
C LEU A 110 2.06 14.71 9.50
N ARG A 111 0.94 14.77 10.24
CA ARG A 111 0.81 15.63 11.44
C ARG A 111 1.75 15.17 12.56
N LYS A 112 1.78 13.86 12.83
CA LYS A 112 2.71 13.27 13.82
C LYS A 112 4.18 13.53 13.48
N LEU A 113 4.56 13.41 12.21
CA LEU A 113 5.93 13.73 11.75
C LEU A 113 6.31 15.21 11.97
N ARG A 114 5.34 16.12 11.92
CA ARG A 114 5.57 17.55 12.20
C ARG A 114 5.59 17.87 13.70
N GLY A 115 5.24 16.92 14.55
CA GLY A 115 5.08 17.12 16.00
C GLY A 115 3.80 17.88 16.37
N GLU A 116 2.77 17.80 15.52
CA GLU A 116 1.44 18.39 15.72
C GLU A 116 0.48 17.43 16.46
#